data_AF-A0A1S8TA82-F1
#
_entry.id   AF-A0A1S8TA82-F1
#
_cell.length_a   1.000
_cell.length_b   1.000
_cell.length_c   1.000
_cell.angle_alpha   90.00
_cell.angle_beta   90.00
_cell.angle_gamma   90.00
#
_symmetry.space_group_name_H-M   'P 1'
#
loop_
_entity.id
_entity.type
_entity.pdbx_description
1 polymer ?
#
loop_
_entity_poly.entity_id
_entity_poly.type
_entity_poly.pdbx_seq_one_letter_code
_entity_poly.pdbx_strand_id
1 'polypeptide(L)' 'MCKLNIFDKISLILIFIGSINWGTIGLFKLNLLNIFLFNNSKLERIMYIIIFLGALDLISLLFRWNLFANNK' A
#
# COMPACT_ATOMS: atom_id res chain seq x y z
N MET A 1 -23.47 -4.09 -5.04
CA MET A 1 -22.61 -3.25 -4.18
C MET A 1 -21.58 -4.14 -3.52
N CYS A 2 -20.31 -4.05 -3.92
CA CYS A 2 -19.25 -4.84 -3.31
C CYS A 2 -19.06 -4.39 -1.86
N LYS A 3 -19.13 -5.35 -0.94
CA LYS A 3 -18.87 -5.11 0.48
C LYS A 3 -17.36 -5.09 0.65
N LEU A 4 -16.78 -3.90 0.86
CA LEU A 4 -15.38 -3.78 1.24
C LEU A 4 -15.17 -4.51 2.57
N ASN A 5 -14.32 -5.52 2.56
CA ASN A 5 -13.94 -6.20 3.79
C ASN A 5 -13.00 -5.32 4.61
N ILE A 6 -12.85 -5.67 5.88
CA ILE A 6 -11.98 -4.91 6.79
C ILE A 6 -10.53 -4.92 6.30
N PHE A 7 -10.09 -6.04 5.71
CA PHE A 7 -8.77 -6.19 5.11
C PHE A 7 -8.53 -5.22 3.96
N ASP A 8 -9.48 -5.10 3.02
CA ASP A 8 -9.36 -4.16 1.90
C ASP A 8 -9.20 -2.71 2.39
N LYS A 9 -9.93 -2.32 3.43
CA LYS A 9 -9.83 -0.97 4.03
C LYS A 9 -8.47 -0.73 4.67
N ILE A 10 -7.94 -1.73 5.41
CA ILE A 10 -6.62 -1.65 6.03
C ILE A 10 -5.54 -1.58 4.95
N SER A 11 -5.62 -2.42 3.92
CA SER A 11 -4.72 -2.40 2.75
C SER A 11 -4.71 -1.02 2.09
N LEU A 12 -5.88 -0.39 1.90
CA LEU A 12 -6.00 0.93 1.28
C LEU A 12 -5.30 2.02 2.10
N ILE A 13 -5.53 2.05 3.43
CA ILE A 13 -4.87 2.99 4.34
C ILE A 13 -3.34 2.76 4.33
N LEU A 14 -2.91 1.50 4.36
CA LEU A 14 -1.49 1.15 4.42
C LEU A 14 -0.75 1.57 3.15
N ILE A 15 -1.34 1.34 1.97
CA ILE A 15 -0.79 1.80 0.69
C ILE A 15 -0.76 3.31 0.63
N PHE A 16 -1.81 3.98 1.10
CA PHE A 16 -1.87 5.45 1.10
C PHE A 16 -0.70 6.06 1.87
N ILE A 17 -0.41 5.53 3.07
CA ILE A 17 0.77 5.93 3.86
C ILE A 17 2.07 5.62 3.11
N GLY A 18 2.17 4.44 2.50
CA GLY A 18 3.35 4.04 1.70
C GLY A 18 3.61 4.95 0.50
N SER A 19 2.56 5.33 -0.24
CA SER A 19 2.64 6.26 -1.37
C SER A 19 3.07 7.64 -0.95
N ILE A 20 2.60 8.13 0.21
CA ILE A 20 3.08 9.40 0.78
C ILE A 20 4.58 9.32 1.08
N ASN A 21 5.06 8.25 1.72
CA ASN A 21 6.48 8.09 2.02
C ASN A 21 7.35 8.05 0.75
N TRP A 22 6.94 7.33 -0.30
CA TRP A 22 7.67 7.36 -1.57
C TRP A 22 7.62 8.72 -2.26
N GLY A 23 6.49 9.43 -2.17
CA GLY A 23 6.38 10.80 -2.66
C GLY A 23 7.34 11.76 -1.97
N THR A 24 7.47 11.68 -0.64
CA THR A 24 8.43 12.51 0.11
C THR A 24 9.89 12.14 -0.18
N ILE A 25 10.18 10.87 -0.44
CA ILE A 25 11.51 10.44 -0.89
C ILE A 25 11.83 11.03 -2.27
N GLY A 26 10.88 11.01 -3.21
CA GLY A 26 11.08 11.57 -4.54
C GLY A 26 11.27 13.09 -4.56
N LEU A 27 10.45 13.81 -3.80
CA LEU A 27 10.45 15.28 -3.79
C LEU A 27 11.56 15.87 -2.91
N PHE A 28 11.77 15.32 -1.72
CA PHE A 28 12.63 15.92 -0.70
C PHE A 28 13.81 15.04 -0.30
N LYS A 29 13.93 13.82 -0.86
CA LYS A 29 14.89 12.79 -0.42
C LYS A 29 14.73 12.43 1.06
N LEU A 30 13.55 12.70 1.63
CA LEU A 30 13.21 12.43 3.02
C LEU A 30 12.43 11.11 3.10
N ASN A 31 13.03 10.14 3.78
CA ASN A 31 12.40 8.86 4.06
C ASN A 31 11.81 8.88 5.48
N LEU A 32 10.49 9.05 5.57
CA LEU A 32 9.76 9.09 6.85
C LEU A 32 9.91 7.75 7.58
N LEU A 33 9.81 6.63 6.86
CA LEU A 33 10.00 5.29 7.44
C LEU A 33 11.38 5.15 8.10
N ASN A 34 12.45 5.58 7.42
CA ASN A 34 13.81 5.56 7.97
C ASN A 34 13.94 6.43 9.23
N ILE A 35 13.32 7.62 9.25
CA ILE A 35 13.34 8.51 10.42
C ILE A 35 12.60 7.88 11.61
N PHE A 36 11.41 7.34 11.39
CA PHE A 36 10.62 6.68 12.44
C PHE A 36 11.26 5.40 12.97
N LEU A 37 11.99 4.67 12.12
CA LEU A 37 12.62 3.39 12.46
C LEU A 37 14.07 3.55 12.94
N PHE A 38 14.52 4.76 13.27
CA PHE A 38 15.88 5.06 13.75
C PHE A 38 16.98 4.54 12.81
N ASN A 39 16.81 4.74 11.50
CA ASN A 39 17.73 4.29 10.45
C ASN A 39 17.98 2.77 10.41
N ASN A 40 17.04 1.96 10.90
CA ASN A 40 17.14 0.51 10.83
C ASN A 40 16.71 -0.03 9.47
N SER A 41 17.66 -0.16 8.55
CA SER A 41 17.41 -0.60 7.16
C SER A 41 16.74 -1.97 7.05
N LYS A 42 16.93 -2.86 8.05
CA LYS A 42 16.23 -4.16 8.10
C LYS A 42 14.73 -4.01 8.34
N LEU A 43 14.35 -3.14 9.28
CA LEU A 43 12.94 -2.91 9.62
C LEU A 43 12.23 -2.16 8.50
N GLU A 44 12.90 -1.22 7.83
CA GLU A 44 12.36 -0.55 6.65
C GLU A 44 11.98 -1.53 5.55
N ARG A 45 12.86 -2.49 5.25
CA ARG A 45 12.58 -3.53 4.25
C ARG A 45 11.33 -4.33 4.59
N ILE A 46 11.14 -4.67 5.86
CA ILE A 46 9.93 -5.37 6.31
C ILE A 46 8.70 -4.51 6.05
N MET A 47 8.75 -3.21 6.39
CA MET A 47 7.62 -2.31 6.14
C MET A 47 7.30 -2.17 4.64
N TYR A 48 8.30 -2.08 3.78
CA TYR A 48 8.08 -2.04 2.32
C TYR A 48 7.42 -3.33 1.81
N ILE A 49 7.78 -4.49 2.36
CA ILE A 49 7.14 -5.77 2.01
C ILE A 49 5.66 -5.77 2.44
N ILE A 50 5.33 -5.28 3.64
CA ILE A 50 3.94 -5.21 4.12
C ILE A 50 3.11 -4.24 3.26
N ILE A 51 3.67 -3.07 2.90
CA ILE A 51 3.02 -2.12 1.98
C ILE A 51 2.78 -2.78 0.61
N PHE A 52 3.76 -3.54 0.10
CA PHE A 52 3.64 -4.28 -1.15
C PHE A 52 2.54 -5.35 -1.10
N LEU A 53 2.43 -6.10 -0.01
CA LEU A 53 1.34 -7.05 0.23
C LEU A 53 -0.04 -6.35 0.22
N GLY A 54 -0.14 -5.17 0.84
CA GLY A 54 -1.35 -4.34 0.77
C GLY A 54 -1.71 -3.97 -0.67
N ALA A 55 -0.73 -3.54 -1.46
CA ALA A 55 -0.93 -3.19 -2.87
C ALA A 55 -1.45 -4.37 -3.71
N LEU A 56 -0.97 -5.58 -3.44
CA LEU A 56 -1.46 -6.79 -4.10
C LEU A 56 -2.93 -7.09 -3.76
N ASP A 57 -3.34 -6.89 -2.50
CA ASP A 57 -4.74 -7.05 -2.11
C ASP A 57 -5.64 -6.02 -2.82
N LEU A 58 -5.17 -4.77 -2.96
CA LEU A 58 -5.88 -3.75 -3.72
C LEU A 58 -6.00 -4.10 -5.22
N ILE A 59 -4.95 -4.67 -5.81
CA ILE A 59 -4.99 -5.20 -7.19
C ILE A 59 -6.03 -6.32 -7.29
N SER A 60 -6.05 -7.25 -6.32
CA SER A 60 -7.01 -8.35 -6.29
C SER A 60 -8.45 -7.83 -6.18
N LEU A 61 -8.66 -6.76 -5.40
CA LEU A 61 -9.93 -6.08 -5.29
C LEU A 61 -10.43 -5.53 -6.63
N LEU A 62 -9.56 -4.98 -7.48
CA LEU A 62 -9.94 -4.52 -8.83
C LEU A 62 -10.49 -5.67 -9.69
N PHE A 63 -9.89 -6.87 -9.59
CA PHE A 63 -10.39 -8.06 -10.29
C PHE A 63 -11.68 -8.61 -9.67
N ARG A 64 -11.80 -8.62 -8.33
CA ARG A 64 -13.05 -8.99 -7.62
C ARG A 64 -14.21 -8.08 -7.99
N TRP A 65 -13.93 -6.81 -8.31
CA TRP A 65 -14.95 -5.85 -8.72
C TRP A 65 -15.56 -6.13 -10.10
N ASN A 66 -15.12 -7.20 -10.79
CA ASN A 66 -15.60 -7.63 -12.10
C ASN A 66 -15.71 -6.47 -13.11
N LEU A 67 -14.87 -5.43 -12.93
CA LEU A 67 -14.91 -4.18 -13.67
C LEU A 67 -14.75 -4.43 -15.18
N PHE A 68 -14.06 -5.51 -15.52
CA PHE A 68 -13.83 -5.98 -16.89
C PHE A 68 -14.73 -7.14 -17.36
N ALA A 69 -15.60 -7.68 -16.50
CA ALA A 69 -16.47 -8.81 -16.84
C ALA A 69 -17.95 -8.44 -16.87
N ASN A 70 -18.24 -7.15 -17.10
CA ASN A 70 -19.54 -6.66 -17.56
C ASN A 70 -19.55 -6.44 -19.09
N ASN A 71 -19.03 -7.42 -19.84
CA ASN A 71 -19.04 -7.46 -21.30
C ASN A 71 -19.66 -8.78 -21.82
N LYS A 72 -20.75 -9.22 -21.19
CA LYS A 72 -21.73 -10.14 -21.79
C LYS A 72 -23.12 -9.79 -21.28
#